data_AF-A0A534RQT0-F1
#
_entry.id   AF-A0A534RQT0-F1
#
_cell.length_a   1.000
_cell.length_b   1.000
_cell.length_c   1.000
_cell.angle_alpha   90.00
_cell.angle_beta   90.00
_cell.angle_gamma   90.00
#
_symmetry.space_group_name_H-M   'P 1'
#
loop_
_entity.id
_entity.type
_entity.pdbx_description
1 polymer ?
#
loop_
_entity_poly.entity_id
_entity_poly.type
_entity_poly.pdbx_seq_one_letter_code
_entity_poly.pdbx_strand_id
1 'polypeptide(L)'
;MSPARPSASHAARKVSCGSGASGAQPTSGKPMSRASAAIRSSGAGIRAPCSTHAAGPGELATAAGRASTRVHRRVNLLPRRGQFLPVALLHRQSARAAPARHSASLATRTVLVNHLARVCSERPEPRLWRADDLLPRLPEATRREAPSLSLDQLRFAVIGCGSIGSRHAQNLRALGAPDLALCDSDRARAVQLASALDAQVATDDLDALLVGYRPNAVLVCTPPGAHLAVAMRALEAGAHVLCEEPLAPTLDGVDELLDLAERQQRFIMMGMCHRFHGGLRRLQQRIVGGTVGRLLGAQMWTGHYLPDRHPSADYRAGSSAEGRLEDGVLLDGIHALDTLRWALGEPVDVLGMLGKVSDLDINAEDLAAAILRLENGAIVEVHVDHLQRHAVSRCEVIGSEGNLVWDSSRQAVRWRRSDDVGWSEERVSVDTNEMYVAELCEFIDCVASGRRPALDGAEGRATLALASAVRTAAESKRLISLPVRPRPFVAADS
;
A
#
# COMPACT_ATOMS: atom_id res chain seq x y z
N MET A 1 -42.60 -41.59 38.37
CA MET A 1 -42.37 -42.99 37.94
C MET A 1 -41.06 -43.02 37.15
N SER A 2 -40.16 -43.94 37.51
CA SER A 2 -38.99 -44.38 36.69
C SER A 2 -39.48 -45.29 35.53
N PRO A 3 -38.66 -45.78 34.55
CA PRO A 3 -37.19 -46.00 34.50
C PRO A 3 -36.51 -45.49 33.20
N ALA A 4 -35.21 -45.68 32.90
CA ALA A 4 -33.98 -46.01 33.66
C ALA A 4 -32.73 -45.62 32.81
N ARG A 5 -31.54 -45.64 33.44
CA ARG A 5 -30.22 -45.56 32.76
C ARG A 5 -29.80 -46.92 32.17
N PRO A 6 -28.61 -47.01 31.53
CA PRO A 6 -27.47 -47.55 32.31
C PRO A 6 -26.22 -46.65 32.31
N SER A 7 -25.27 -46.99 33.19
CA SER A 7 -24.04 -46.25 33.44
C SER A 7 -22.90 -47.15 33.92
N ALA A 8 -21.68 -46.90 33.46
CA ALA A 8 -20.42 -47.28 34.13
C ALA A 8 -19.30 -46.38 33.57
N SER A 9 -18.34 -45.74 34.27
CA SER A 9 -17.88 -45.61 35.67
C SER A 9 -16.47 -46.17 35.93
N HIS A 10 -15.55 -45.27 36.30
CA HIS A 10 -14.26 -45.51 36.99
C HIS A 10 -13.15 -46.21 36.15
N ALA A 11 -11.85 -46.04 36.43
CA ALA A 11 -11.18 -45.48 37.61
C ALA A 11 -9.89 -44.70 37.27
N ALA A 12 -9.45 -43.82 38.19
CA ALA A 12 -8.09 -43.26 38.20
C ALA A 12 -7.20 -44.01 39.21
N ARG A 13 -5.89 -44.09 38.98
CA ARG A 13 -4.90 -44.47 40.02
C ARG A 13 -3.50 -43.87 39.77
N LYS A 14 -2.97 -43.17 40.78
CA LYS A 14 -1.54 -42.85 40.98
C LYS A 14 -0.93 -43.85 41.97
N VAL A 15 0.29 -44.33 41.73
CA VAL A 15 1.33 -44.86 42.68
C VAL A 15 2.63 -44.85 41.84
N SER A 16 3.67 -44.01 42.03
CA SER A 16 4.61 -43.68 43.13
C SER A 16 5.85 -44.60 43.27
N CYS A 17 7.02 -44.01 43.00
CA CYS A 17 8.33 -44.14 43.67
C CYS A 17 9.07 -45.48 43.88
N GLY A 18 10.39 -45.43 43.59
CA GLY A 18 11.45 -46.27 44.15
C GLY A 18 11.82 -47.52 43.33
N SER A 19 13.03 -48.10 43.42
CA SER A 19 14.33 -47.59 43.93
C SER A 19 15.42 -48.67 43.75
N GLY A 20 16.62 -48.27 43.32
CA GLY A 20 17.85 -49.07 43.32
C GLY A 20 17.99 -50.14 42.23
N ALA A 21 19.17 -50.69 41.94
CA ALA A 21 20.57 -50.34 42.21
C ALA A 21 21.43 -51.55 41.74
N SER A 22 22.72 -51.34 41.52
CA SER A 22 23.74 -52.32 41.04
C SER A 22 23.59 -52.80 39.58
N GLY A 23 24.66 -52.97 38.80
CA GLY A 23 26.04 -52.51 39.01
C GLY A 23 27.08 -53.43 38.35
N ALA A 24 27.91 -52.88 37.43
CA ALA A 24 29.26 -53.35 37.14
C ALA A 24 29.97 -52.40 36.14
N GLN A 25 30.96 -51.66 36.64
CA GLN A 25 32.03 -50.95 35.91
C GLN A 25 33.29 -51.85 35.89
N PRO A 26 34.50 -51.42 35.44
CA PRO A 26 34.92 -50.35 34.52
C PRO A 26 35.85 -50.93 33.39
N THR A 27 36.59 -50.15 32.57
CA THR A 27 37.92 -49.55 32.83
C THR A 27 38.15 -48.35 31.88
N SER A 28 38.28 -47.12 32.40
CA SER A 28 39.54 -46.38 32.68
C SER A 28 40.40 -46.05 31.45
N GLY A 29 40.82 -44.80 31.19
CA GLY A 29 40.72 -43.53 31.92
C GLY A 29 41.23 -42.39 31.00
N LYS A 30 41.53 -41.14 31.39
CA LYS A 30 41.22 -40.18 32.47
C LYS A 30 42.04 -38.89 32.08
N PRO A 31 42.03 -37.74 32.80
CA PRO A 31 41.58 -36.50 32.17
C PRO A 31 42.49 -35.28 32.44
N MET A 32 41.98 -34.05 32.24
CA MET A 32 42.08 -32.81 33.07
C MET A 32 41.86 -31.57 32.16
N SER A 33 41.37 -30.38 32.57
CA SER A 33 40.61 -29.90 33.74
C SER A 33 40.05 -28.49 33.39
N ARG A 34 38.77 -28.14 33.65
CA ARG A 34 38.29 -27.22 34.72
C ARG A 34 39.12 -25.92 34.95
N ALA A 35 38.55 -24.73 35.20
CA ALA A 35 37.15 -24.31 35.35
C ALA A 35 36.95 -22.76 35.25
N SER A 36 35.71 -22.38 34.93
CA SER A 36 34.86 -21.27 35.43
C SER A 36 35.42 -20.15 36.33
N ALA A 37 35.03 -18.89 36.04
CA ALA A 37 34.35 -17.97 36.98
C ALA A 37 33.85 -16.68 36.27
N ALA A 38 32.79 -16.06 36.81
CA ALA A 38 32.30 -14.72 36.43
C ALA A 38 32.51 -13.73 37.58
N ILE A 39 32.53 -12.42 37.34
CA ILE A 39 32.34 -11.34 38.34
C ILE A 39 32.00 -10.00 37.66
N ARG A 40 31.41 -9.06 38.42
CA ARG A 40 30.90 -7.75 37.98
C ARG A 40 31.85 -6.58 38.27
N SER A 41 31.68 -5.50 37.51
CA SER A 41 31.79 -4.07 37.89
C SER A 41 33.07 -3.48 38.54
N SER A 42 33.64 -2.44 37.91
CA SER A 42 33.71 -1.04 38.41
C SER A 42 34.88 -0.23 37.79
N GLY A 43 34.86 1.12 37.87
CA GLY A 43 36.10 1.91 37.98
C GLY A 43 36.53 2.84 36.83
N ALA A 44 36.11 4.10 36.91
CA ALA A 44 36.69 5.36 36.39
C ALA A 44 38.09 5.42 35.68
N GLY A 45 38.08 6.05 34.49
CA GLY A 45 38.86 7.22 34.02
C GLY A 45 40.38 7.42 34.27
N ILE A 46 41.08 8.00 33.25
CA ILE A 46 42.05 9.14 33.32
C ILE A 46 42.60 9.49 31.91
N ARG A 47 43.26 10.65 31.78
CA ARG A 47 43.63 11.41 30.56
C ARG A 47 44.84 10.87 29.75
N ALA A 48 44.84 11.24 28.46
CA ALA A 48 45.91 11.75 27.54
C ALA A 48 47.40 11.75 27.99
N PRO A 49 48.39 11.66 27.05
CA PRO A 49 48.77 12.84 26.24
C PRO A 49 49.29 12.56 24.79
N CYS A 50 49.87 13.59 24.15
CA CYS A 50 50.28 13.72 22.75
C CYS A 50 51.74 14.20 22.62
N SER A 51 52.50 13.77 21.59
CA SER A 51 53.73 14.40 21.03
C SER A 51 54.26 13.53 19.85
N THR A 52 54.40 13.96 18.58
CA THR A 52 55.46 14.82 17.93
C THR A 52 56.88 14.20 17.96
N HIS A 53 57.82 14.36 17.01
CA HIS A 53 57.95 15.12 15.73
C HIS A 53 59.22 14.68 14.93
N ALA A 54 59.32 15.02 13.63
CA ALA A 54 60.56 15.33 12.84
C ALA A 54 60.14 15.99 11.50
N ALA A 55 60.43 17.27 11.17
CA ALA A 55 61.70 17.88 10.69
C ALA A 55 62.17 17.30 9.33
N GLY A 56 62.45 18.02 8.23
CA GLY A 56 62.78 19.44 7.89
C GLY A 56 64.07 19.45 6.98
N PRO A 57 64.62 20.56 6.41
CA PRO A 57 64.13 21.91 6.04
C PRO A 57 64.57 22.36 4.58
N GLY A 58 64.42 23.64 4.16
CA GLY A 58 65.10 24.21 2.96
C GLY A 58 64.56 25.54 2.37
N GLU A 59 65.43 26.49 1.99
CA GLU A 59 65.14 27.94 1.74
C GLU A 59 65.92 28.52 0.50
N LEU A 60 65.75 29.75 -0.06
CA LEU A 60 65.01 30.98 0.32
C LEU A 60 64.53 31.83 -0.93
N ALA A 61 64.68 33.16 -0.91
CA ALA A 61 64.10 34.22 -1.80
C ALA A 61 64.97 34.68 -3.01
N THR A 62 64.43 35.33 -4.07
CA THR A 62 64.29 36.82 -4.26
C THR A 62 63.85 37.13 -5.74
N ALA A 63 63.47 38.34 -6.24
CA ALA A 63 62.80 39.56 -5.72
C ALA A 63 62.47 40.57 -6.88
N ALA A 64 61.71 41.66 -6.59
CA ALA A 64 61.43 42.90 -7.40
C ALA A 64 60.52 42.82 -8.67
N GLY A 65 59.60 43.77 -8.97
CA GLY A 65 59.03 44.88 -8.16
C GLY A 65 58.16 45.93 -8.90
N ARG A 66 57.18 46.54 -8.17
CA ARG A 66 56.49 47.87 -8.36
C ARG A 66 55.58 48.08 -9.61
N ALA A 67 54.49 48.88 -9.64
CA ALA A 67 53.77 49.78 -8.68
C ALA A 67 52.25 49.86 -9.03
N SER A 68 51.30 49.90 -8.07
CA SER A 68 50.52 51.09 -7.54
C SER A 68 49.53 51.74 -8.55
N THR A 69 48.24 51.99 -8.25
CA THR A 69 47.70 52.82 -7.14
C THR A 69 46.27 52.46 -6.66
N ARG A 70 45.88 52.96 -5.47
CA ARG A 70 44.54 52.88 -4.83
C ARG A 70 43.87 54.26 -4.72
N VAL A 71 42.54 54.31 -4.61
CA VAL A 71 41.81 55.26 -3.73
C VAL A 71 40.62 54.55 -3.05
N HIS A 72 40.40 54.81 -1.76
CA HIS A 72 39.21 54.41 -0.98
C HIS A 72 38.40 55.65 -0.57
N ARG A 73 37.08 55.50 -0.36
CA ARG A 73 36.36 56.14 0.77
C ARG A 73 35.02 55.45 1.10
N ARG A 74 34.73 55.31 2.40
CA ARG A 74 33.43 54.91 3.00
C ARG A 74 32.71 56.16 3.53
N VAL A 75 31.37 56.17 3.60
CA VAL A 75 30.52 56.67 4.72
C VAL A 75 29.18 55.87 4.71
N ASN A 76 28.37 55.91 5.78
CA ASN A 76 27.31 54.96 6.14
C ASN A 76 26.01 55.66 6.63
N LEU A 77 24.88 54.90 6.78
CA LEU A 77 23.64 55.15 7.59
C LEU A 77 22.38 55.92 7.04
N LEU A 78 21.33 55.16 6.65
CA LEU A 78 19.92 55.10 7.16
C LEU A 78 18.98 56.39 7.23
N PRO A 79 17.67 56.32 7.59
CA PRO A 79 16.54 56.15 6.62
C PRO A 79 15.32 57.11 6.83
N ARG A 80 14.30 57.12 5.94
CA ARG A 80 12.97 57.77 6.20
C ARG A 80 11.74 57.04 5.63
N ARG A 81 10.56 57.38 6.18
CA ARG A 81 9.26 56.64 6.16
C ARG A 81 8.18 57.25 5.22
N GLY A 82 7.15 56.45 4.91
CA GLY A 82 5.76 56.89 4.63
C GLY A 82 5.36 57.00 3.15
N GLN A 83 4.11 56.84 2.71
CA GLN A 83 2.82 56.54 3.39
C GLN A 83 1.81 55.90 2.39
N PHE A 84 0.63 55.45 2.87
CA PHE A 84 -0.40 54.68 2.13
C PHE A 84 -1.63 55.52 1.68
N LEU A 85 -2.34 55.06 0.61
CA LEU A 85 -3.79 55.25 0.30
C LEU A 85 -4.29 56.69 -0.03
N PRO A 86 -5.53 56.91 -0.56
CA PRO A 86 -6.66 55.98 -0.80
C PRO A 86 -7.34 56.01 -2.20
N VAL A 87 -8.36 55.16 -2.34
CA VAL A 87 -9.35 55.03 -3.45
C VAL A 87 -10.52 56.01 -3.28
N ALA A 88 -11.06 56.61 -4.36
CA ALA A 88 -12.47 57.03 -4.44
C ALA A 88 -13.01 57.26 -5.88
N LEU A 89 -14.29 56.89 -6.03
CA LEU A 89 -15.29 57.10 -7.10
C LEU A 89 -15.16 58.30 -8.06
N LEU A 90 -15.70 58.15 -9.30
CA LEU A 90 -16.96 58.83 -9.69
C LEU A 90 -17.63 58.29 -10.97
N HIS A 91 -18.88 58.74 -11.20
CA HIS A 91 -19.88 58.19 -12.11
C HIS A 91 -19.81 58.68 -13.56
N ARG A 92 -20.35 57.84 -14.46
CA ARG A 92 -21.13 58.14 -15.68
C ARG A 92 -21.01 59.55 -16.29
N GLN A 93 -20.66 59.59 -17.58
CA GLN A 93 -21.47 60.30 -18.57
C GLN A 93 -21.41 59.60 -19.94
N SER A 94 -22.49 59.70 -20.70
CA SER A 94 -22.74 58.93 -21.93
C SER A 94 -22.94 59.86 -23.13
N ALA A 95 -22.23 59.65 -24.23
CA ALA A 95 -22.48 60.30 -25.51
C ALA A 95 -22.28 59.35 -26.70
N ARG A 96 -23.12 59.51 -27.72
CA ARG A 96 -23.35 58.58 -28.84
C ARG A 96 -22.28 58.67 -29.93
N ALA A 97 -21.87 57.52 -30.48
CA ALA A 97 -21.58 57.34 -31.91
C ALA A 97 -21.65 55.84 -32.27
N ALA A 98 -22.16 55.51 -33.46
CA ALA A 98 -22.27 54.16 -34.01
C ALA A 98 -22.32 54.23 -35.55
N PRO A 99 -22.13 53.13 -36.30
CA PRO A 99 -21.30 51.95 -36.03
C PRO A 99 -20.31 51.63 -37.17
N ALA A 100 -19.22 50.93 -36.88
CA ALA A 100 -18.44 50.21 -37.90
C ALA A 100 -18.45 48.71 -37.58
N ARG A 101 -18.90 47.90 -38.54
CA ARG A 101 -19.14 46.46 -38.36
C ARG A 101 -17.82 45.69 -38.35
N HIS A 102 -17.59 44.86 -37.33
CA HIS A 102 -16.84 43.60 -37.46
C HIS A 102 -17.54 42.55 -36.58
N SER A 103 -18.05 41.51 -37.22
CA SER A 103 -18.93 40.50 -36.62
C SER A 103 -18.19 39.18 -36.39
N ALA A 104 -17.93 38.83 -35.13
CA ALA A 104 -17.50 37.49 -34.75
C ALA A 104 -17.97 37.12 -33.34
N SER A 105 -18.83 36.10 -33.26
CA SER A 105 -19.12 35.25 -32.10
C SER A 105 -19.42 35.90 -30.73
N LEU A 106 -20.69 36.27 -30.52
CA LEU A 106 -21.32 36.24 -29.18
C LEU A 106 -22.01 34.88 -28.88
N ALA A 107 -22.07 33.97 -29.86
CA ALA A 107 -22.77 32.69 -29.73
C ALA A 107 -22.03 31.65 -28.86
N THR A 108 -20.69 31.63 -28.90
CA THR A 108 -19.90 30.60 -28.19
C THR A 108 -19.94 30.75 -26.66
N ARG A 109 -20.29 31.93 -26.13
CA ARG A 109 -20.29 32.19 -24.68
C ARG A 109 -21.56 31.70 -23.97
N THR A 110 -22.69 31.60 -24.68
CA THR A 110 -23.98 31.16 -24.12
C THR A 110 -24.10 29.63 -24.08
N VAL A 111 -23.49 28.92 -25.04
CA VAL A 111 -23.54 27.45 -25.10
C VAL A 111 -22.79 26.81 -23.92
N LEU A 112 -21.64 27.37 -23.52
CA LEU A 112 -20.82 26.81 -22.43
C LEU A 112 -21.51 26.91 -21.05
N VAL A 113 -22.19 28.03 -20.78
CA VAL A 113 -22.92 28.24 -19.51
C VAL A 113 -24.14 27.34 -19.41
N ASN A 114 -24.90 27.18 -20.51
CA ASN A 114 -26.07 26.29 -20.53
C ASN A 114 -25.70 24.80 -20.47
N HIS A 115 -24.55 24.39 -21.01
CA HIS A 115 -24.12 22.98 -20.92
C HIS A 115 -23.68 22.62 -19.50
N LEU A 116 -22.95 23.50 -18.82
CA LEU A 116 -22.58 23.34 -17.40
C LEU A 116 -23.80 23.36 -16.48
N ALA A 117 -24.78 24.25 -16.71
CA ALA A 117 -26.02 24.27 -15.94
C ALA A 117 -26.81 22.96 -16.07
N ARG A 118 -26.87 22.39 -17.28
CA ARG A 118 -27.62 21.16 -17.55
C ARG A 118 -26.99 19.89 -16.94
N VAL A 119 -25.66 19.81 -16.88
CA VAL A 119 -24.92 18.73 -16.19
C VAL A 119 -25.08 18.79 -14.65
N CYS A 120 -25.49 19.94 -14.12
CA CYS A 120 -25.84 20.10 -12.70
C CYS A 120 -27.33 19.87 -12.40
N SER A 121 -28.25 20.14 -13.34
CA SER A 121 -29.70 20.09 -13.10
C SER A 121 -30.36 18.71 -13.25
N GLU A 122 -29.65 17.73 -13.84
CA GLU A 122 -30.15 16.35 -14.04
C GLU A 122 -29.55 15.35 -13.01
N ARG A 123 -28.90 15.83 -11.94
CA ARG A 123 -28.37 14.98 -10.86
C ARG A 123 -29.44 14.70 -9.80
N PRO A 124 -29.60 13.46 -9.30
CA PRO A 124 -30.48 13.20 -8.16
C PRO A 124 -29.99 13.98 -6.93
N GLU A 125 -30.94 14.47 -6.12
CA GLU A 125 -30.67 15.10 -4.83
C GLU A 125 -29.69 14.24 -4.00
N PRO A 126 -28.67 14.83 -3.35
CA PRO A 126 -27.68 14.08 -2.59
C PRO A 126 -28.36 13.33 -1.43
N ARG A 127 -28.53 12.02 -1.60
CA ARG A 127 -29.16 11.16 -0.61
C ARG A 127 -28.37 11.20 0.70
N LEU A 128 -29.10 11.29 1.81
CA LEU A 128 -28.55 11.22 3.16
C LEU A 128 -28.17 9.78 3.49
N TRP A 129 -26.99 9.36 3.03
CA TRP A 129 -26.39 8.08 3.35
C TRP A 129 -26.06 7.99 4.85
N ARG A 130 -26.53 6.94 5.52
CA ARG A 130 -26.24 6.58 6.91
C ARG A 130 -24.94 5.78 6.99
N ALA A 131 -24.48 5.52 8.21
CA ALA A 131 -23.33 4.65 8.48
C ALA A 131 -23.43 3.29 7.77
N ASP A 132 -24.64 2.72 7.72
CA ASP A 132 -24.95 1.44 7.08
C ASP A 132 -24.71 1.40 5.57
N ASP A 133 -24.73 2.56 4.90
CA ASP A 133 -24.58 2.69 3.45
C ASP A 133 -23.11 2.79 3.02
N LEU A 134 -22.23 3.21 3.92
CA LEU A 134 -20.77 3.26 3.68
C LEU A 134 -20.10 1.90 3.88
N LEU A 135 -20.78 0.95 4.54
CA LEU A 135 -20.32 -0.42 4.67
C LEU A 135 -20.08 -1.04 3.27
N PRO A 136 -18.86 -1.48 2.93
CA PRO A 136 -18.73 -2.69 2.15
C PRO A 136 -19.26 -3.82 3.03
N ARG A 137 -20.59 -4.09 2.96
CA ARG A 137 -21.12 -5.36 3.41
C ARG A 137 -20.40 -6.40 2.57
N LEU A 138 -19.52 -7.19 3.22
CA LEU A 138 -18.94 -8.38 2.62
C LEU A 138 -20.12 -9.15 1.99
N PRO A 139 -20.07 -9.51 0.69
CA PRO A 139 -21.12 -10.32 0.12
C PRO A 139 -21.33 -11.54 1.01
N GLU A 140 -22.58 -11.93 1.27
CA GLU A 140 -22.84 -13.27 1.78
C GLU A 140 -22.40 -14.25 0.69
N ALA A 141 -21.13 -14.65 0.79
CA ALA A 141 -20.51 -15.53 -0.17
C ALA A 141 -21.27 -16.83 -0.14
N THR A 142 -21.91 -17.17 -1.27
CA THR A 142 -22.58 -18.45 -1.47
C THR A 142 -21.57 -19.55 -1.22
N ARG A 143 -21.65 -20.18 -0.04
CA ARG A 143 -20.83 -21.34 0.29
C ARG A 143 -21.15 -22.42 -0.73
N ARG A 144 -20.21 -22.71 -1.62
CA ARG A 144 -20.25 -23.96 -2.37
C ARG A 144 -20.02 -25.08 -1.38
N GLU A 145 -20.81 -26.14 -1.46
CA GLU A 145 -20.65 -27.37 -0.66
C GLU A 145 -19.44 -28.19 -1.16
N ALA A 146 -18.27 -27.57 -1.21
CA ALA A 146 -16.99 -28.23 -1.41
C ALA A 146 -16.49 -28.77 -0.04
N PRO A 147 -15.82 -29.93 0.00
CA PRO A 147 -15.16 -30.39 1.22
C PRO A 147 -14.07 -29.39 1.60
N SER A 148 -14.07 -28.96 2.86
CA SER A 148 -13.05 -28.03 3.37
C SER A 148 -11.68 -28.70 3.38
N LEU A 149 -10.72 -28.15 2.64
CA LEU A 149 -9.33 -28.63 2.64
C LEU A 149 -8.62 -28.20 3.93
N SER A 150 -7.79 -29.08 4.50
CA SER A 150 -6.81 -28.64 5.51
C SER A 150 -5.59 -28.00 4.82
N LEU A 151 -4.80 -27.24 5.58
CA LEU A 151 -3.55 -26.65 5.08
C LEU A 151 -2.60 -27.71 4.50
N ASP A 152 -2.61 -28.92 5.06
CA ASP A 152 -1.79 -30.06 4.59
C ASP A 152 -2.21 -30.61 3.22
N GLN A 153 -3.39 -30.23 2.72
CA GLN A 153 -3.90 -30.58 1.39
C GLN A 153 -3.72 -29.45 0.38
N LEU A 154 -3.23 -28.28 0.82
CA LEU A 154 -2.91 -27.16 -0.04
C LEU A 154 -1.48 -27.26 -0.53
N ARG A 155 -1.31 -26.97 -1.82
CA ARG A 155 -0.06 -27.16 -2.55
C ARG A 155 0.24 -25.86 -3.26
N PHE A 156 1.14 -25.09 -2.65
CA PHE A 156 1.40 -23.71 -3.01
C PHE A 156 2.47 -23.63 -4.08
N ALA A 157 2.32 -22.69 -5.01
CA ALA A 157 3.42 -22.22 -5.83
C ALA A 157 3.56 -20.71 -5.73
N VAL A 158 4.78 -20.21 -5.52
CA VAL A 158 5.09 -18.78 -5.60
C VAL A 158 5.86 -18.53 -6.89
N ILE A 159 5.33 -17.65 -7.75
CA ILE A 159 5.90 -17.32 -9.05
C ILE A 159 6.48 -15.90 -8.98
N GLY A 160 7.79 -15.78 -9.16
CA GLY A 160 8.58 -14.59 -8.82
C GLY A 160 9.12 -14.72 -7.39
N CYS A 161 10.44 -14.88 -7.24
CA CYS A 161 11.13 -15.05 -5.95
C CYS A 161 11.85 -13.77 -5.49
N GLY A 162 11.36 -12.60 -5.95
CA GLY A 162 11.83 -11.27 -5.53
C GLY A 162 11.41 -10.91 -4.09
N SER A 163 11.47 -9.62 -3.74
CA SER A 163 11.24 -9.16 -2.35
C SER A 163 9.86 -9.55 -1.78
N ILE A 164 8.80 -9.53 -2.58
CA ILE A 164 7.45 -9.86 -2.12
C ILE A 164 7.21 -11.37 -2.16
N GLY A 165 7.57 -12.05 -3.25
CA GLY A 165 7.44 -13.51 -3.34
C GLY A 165 8.26 -14.27 -2.28
N SER A 166 9.48 -13.80 -1.97
CA SER A 166 10.27 -14.38 -0.87
C SER A 166 9.63 -14.17 0.51
N ARG A 167 9.00 -13.01 0.76
CA ARG A 167 8.19 -12.77 1.97
C ARG A 167 6.99 -13.70 2.04
N HIS A 168 6.23 -13.86 0.96
CA HIS A 168 5.09 -14.78 0.92
C HIS A 168 5.50 -16.24 1.13
N ALA A 169 6.60 -16.69 0.50
CA ALA A 169 7.15 -18.03 0.70
C ALA A 169 7.60 -18.26 2.16
N GLN A 170 8.24 -17.26 2.79
CA GLN A 170 8.61 -17.30 4.22
C GLN A 170 7.38 -17.34 5.12
N ASN A 171 6.34 -16.54 4.83
CA ASN A 171 5.10 -16.51 5.59
C ASN A 171 4.32 -17.83 5.45
N LEU A 172 4.26 -18.43 4.25
CA LEU A 172 3.71 -19.77 4.03
C LEU A 172 4.40 -20.82 4.91
N ARG A 173 5.74 -20.82 4.95
CA ARG A 173 6.49 -21.73 5.83
C ARG A 173 6.27 -21.45 7.32
N ALA A 174 6.21 -20.18 7.73
CA ALA A 174 5.94 -19.80 9.12
C ALA A 174 4.52 -20.20 9.59
N LEU A 175 3.55 -20.21 8.67
CA LEU A 175 2.18 -20.71 8.90
C LEU A 175 2.08 -22.25 8.85
N GLY A 176 3.18 -22.95 8.54
CA GLY A 176 3.23 -24.40 8.52
C GLY A 176 2.74 -25.06 7.23
N ALA A 177 2.64 -24.32 6.10
CA ALA A 177 2.30 -24.91 4.82
C ALA A 177 3.35 -25.96 4.42
N PRO A 178 3.00 -27.26 4.27
CA PRO A 178 3.98 -28.30 4.06
C PRO A 178 4.45 -28.37 2.61
N ASP A 179 3.58 -28.10 1.64
CA ASP A 179 3.85 -28.24 0.21
C ASP A 179 4.05 -26.87 -0.48
N LEU A 180 5.30 -26.58 -0.86
CA LEU A 180 5.71 -25.34 -1.52
C LEU A 180 6.58 -25.61 -2.76
N ALA A 181 6.20 -25.02 -3.89
CA ALA A 181 7.02 -24.90 -5.09
C ALA A 181 7.37 -23.43 -5.37
N LEU A 182 8.53 -23.20 -5.97
CA LEU A 182 9.05 -21.87 -6.28
C LEU A 182 9.44 -21.77 -7.76
N CYS A 183 9.03 -20.68 -8.40
CA CYS A 183 9.37 -20.36 -9.78
C CYS A 183 9.97 -18.95 -9.86
N ASP A 184 11.05 -18.75 -10.62
CA ASP A 184 11.58 -17.43 -10.98
C ASP A 184 12.32 -17.52 -12.31
N SER A 185 12.22 -16.51 -13.17
CA SER A 185 12.97 -16.45 -14.42
C SER A 185 14.49 -16.45 -14.19
N ASP A 186 14.94 -16.04 -13.02
CA ASP A 186 16.26 -16.32 -12.48
C ASP A 186 16.21 -17.59 -11.62
N ARG A 187 16.55 -18.72 -12.24
CA ARG A 187 16.61 -20.04 -11.59
C ARG A 187 17.44 -20.04 -10.30
N ALA A 188 18.49 -19.21 -10.21
CA ALA A 188 19.34 -19.16 -9.03
C ALA A 188 18.61 -18.58 -7.81
N ARG A 189 17.76 -17.56 -8.01
CA ARG A 189 16.89 -17.03 -6.93
C ARG A 189 15.92 -18.08 -6.40
N ALA A 190 15.23 -18.79 -7.31
CA ALA A 190 14.31 -19.86 -6.92
C ALA A 190 15.01 -20.97 -6.13
N VAL A 191 16.18 -21.43 -6.59
CA VAL A 191 16.97 -22.47 -5.90
C VAL A 191 17.51 -22.00 -4.55
N GLN A 192 17.99 -20.76 -4.44
CA GLN A 192 18.48 -20.19 -3.18
C GLN A 192 17.35 -20.10 -2.13
N LEU A 193 16.19 -19.58 -2.52
CA LEU A 193 15.02 -19.47 -1.65
C LEU A 193 14.48 -20.85 -1.27
N ALA A 194 14.46 -21.81 -2.20
CA ALA A 194 14.06 -23.19 -1.93
C ALA A 194 14.97 -23.86 -0.89
N SER A 195 16.29 -23.70 -1.01
CA SER A 195 17.25 -24.24 -0.05
C SER A 195 17.09 -23.63 1.35
N ALA A 196 16.70 -22.35 1.45
CA ALA A 196 16.44 -21.70 2.72
C ALA A 196 15.10 -22.09 3.38
N LEU A 197 14.14 -22.57 2.58
CA LEU A 197 12.76 -22.87 2.99
C LEU A 197 12.39 -24.36 2.87
N ASP A 198 13.34 -25.24 2.53
CA ASP A 198 13.12 -26.66 2.23
C ASP A 198 11.99 -26.89 1.20
N ALA A 199 11.93 -26.08 0.13
CA ALA A 199 10.86 -26.14 -0.87
C ALA A 199 11.04 -27.33 -1.83
N GLN A 200 9.96 -28.07 -2.09
CA GLN A 200 9.95 -29.32 -2.85
C GLN A 200 10.41 -29.16 -4.31
N VAL A 201 10.11 -28.01 -4.92
CA VAL A 201 10.42 -27.72 -6.33
C VAL A 201 10.95 -26.30 -6.45
N ALA A 202 12.04 -26.14 -7.21
CA ALA A 202 12.61 -24.86 -7.60
C ALA A 202 12.94 -24.89 -9.10
N THR A 203 12.38 -23.96 -9.87
CA THR A 203 12.57 -23.94 -11.32
C THR A 203 12.41 -22.55 -11.93
N ASP A 204 12.78 -22.44 -13.19
CA ASP A 204 12.56 -21.32 -14.12
C ASP A 204 11.47 -21.63 -15.16
N ASP A 205 11.05 -22.89 -15.26
CA ASP A 205 9.96 -23.35 -16.13
C ASP A 205 8.61 -23.41 -15.39
N LEU A 206 7.77 -22.39 -15.62
CA LEU A 206 6.41 -22.27 -15.09
C LEU A 206 5.52 -23.44 -15.52
N ASP A 207 5.62 -23.88 -16.77
CA ASP A 207 4.71 -24.86 -17.35
C ASP A 207 5.03 -26.27 -16.83
N ALA A 208 6.31 -26.62 -16.71
CA ALA A 208 6.74 -27.84 -16.05
C ALA A 208 6.32 -27.88 -14.57
N LEU A 209 6.36 -26.73 -13.88
CA LEU A 209 5.83 -26.63 -12.51
C LEU A 209 4.32 -26.84 -12.48
N LEU A 210 3.54 -26.14 -13.31
CA LEU A 210 2.08 -26.26 -13.30
C LEU A 210 1.61 -27.69 -13.66
N VAL A 211 2.26 -28.35 -14.61
CA VAL A 211 1.90 -29.73 -15.04
C VAL A 211 2.44 -30.81 -14.11
N GLY A 212 3.68 -30.66 -13.65
CA GLY A 212 4.41 -31.65 -12.86
C GLY A 212 4.15 -31.51 -11.36
N TYR A 213 4.22 -30.30 -10.82
CA TYR A 213 3.86 -30.03 -9.43
C TYR A 213 2.33 -30.00 -9.26
N ARG A 214 1.56 -29.31 -10.11
CA ARG A 214 0.09 -29.15 -9.99
C ARG A 214 -0.37 -28.42 -8.72
N PRO A 215 0.05 -27.17 -8.49
CA PRO A 215 -0.41 -26.39 -7.34
C PRO A 215 -1.94 -26.16 -7.41
N ASN A 216 -2.60 -26.08 -6.26
CA ASN A 216 -4.01 -25.67 -6.16
C ASN A 216 -4.18 -24.24 -5.64
N ALA A 217 -3.10 -23.64 -5.13
CA ALA A 217 -2.99 -22.24 -4.75
C ALA A 217 -1.70 -21.65 -5.35
N VAL A 218 -1.81 -20.58 -6.13
CA VAL A 218 -0.67 -19.92 -6.78
C VAL A 218 -0.61 -18.46 -6.34
N LEU A 219 0.57 -18.01 -5.93
CA LEU A 219 0.86 -16.62 -5.61
C LEU A 219 1.71 -16.05 -6.75
N VAL A 220 1.15 -15.07 -7.47
CA VAL A 220 1.80 -14.38 -8.58
C VAL A 220 2.43 -13.11 -8.05
N CYS A 221 3.77 -13.11 -8.00
CA CYS A 221 4.64 -12.08 -7.41
C CYS A 221 5.73 -11.65 -8.41
N THR A 222 5.40 -11.66 -9.71
CA THR A 222 6.29 -11.25 -10.79
C THR A 222 6.24 -9.72 -10.97
N PRO A 223 6.97 -9.12 -11.93
CA PRO A 223 6.70 -7.75 -12.35
C PRO A 223 5.29 -7.62 -12.97
N PRO A 224 4.66 -6.41 -12.93
CA PRO A 224 3.25 -6.23 -13.28
C PRO A 224 2.88 -6.66 -14.71
N GLY A 225 3.73 -6.39 -15.70
CA GLY A 225 3.51 -6.81 -17.09
C GLY A 225 3.47 -8.33 -17.32
N ALA A 226 3.90 -9.14 -16.34
CA ALA A 226 3.80 -10.60 -16.38
C ALA A 226 2.57 -11.15 -15.62
N HIS A 227 1.89 -10.35 -14.79
CA HIS A 227 0.80 -10.79 -13.91
C HIS A 227 -0.31 -11.53 -14.65
N LEU A 228 -0.87 -10.91 -15.70
CA LEU A 228 -1.98 -11.51 -16.46
C LEU A 228 -1.60 -12.86 -17.06
N ALA A 229 -0.47 -12.95 -17.76
CA ALA A 229 -0.04 -14.17 -18.43
C ALA A 229 0.17 -15.31 -17.42
N VAL A 230 0.85 -15.05 -16.31
CA VAL A 230 1.09 -16.06 -15.26
C VAL A 230 -0.22 -16.47 -14.57
N ALA A 231 -1.10 -15.51 -14.26
CA ALA A 231 -2.40 -15.79 -13.65
C ALA A 231 -3.29 -16.64 -14.58
N MET A 232 -3.30 -16.38 -15.89
CA MET A 232 -4.03 -17.19 -16.87
C MET A 232 -3.52 -18.65 -16.85
N ARG A 233 -2.19 -18.87 -16.92
CA ARG A 233 -1.61 -20.23 -16.85
C ARG A 233 -1.99 -20.96 -15.55
N ALA A 234 -1.96 -20.25 -14.42
CA ALA A 234 -2.33 -20.82 -13.13
C ALA A 234 -3.83 -21.22 -13.06
N LEU A 235 -4.73 -20.41 -13.60
CA LEU A 235 -6.16 -20.72 -13.70
C LEU A 235 -6.42 -21.88 -14.68
N GLU A 236 -5.70 -21.93 -15.80
CA GLU A 236 -5.73 -23.07 -16.76
C GLU A 236 -5.28 -24.38 -16.11
N ALA A 237 -4.27 -24.34 -15.24
CA ALA A 237 -3.85 -25.47 -14.43
C ALA A 237 -4.84 -25.85 -13.31
N GLY A 238 -5.91 -25.07 -13.12
CA GLY A 238 -6.96 -25.33 -12.14
C GLY A 238 -6.62 -24.87 -10.72
N ALA A 239 -5.71 -23.90 -10.56
CA ALA A 239 -5.38 -23.29 -9.27
C ALA A 239 -6.24 -22.07 -8.95
N HIS A 240 -6.37 -21.75 -7.66
CA HIS A 240 -6.78 -20.42 -7.20
C HIS A 240 -5.56 -19.49 -7.19
N VAL A 241 -5.77 -18.20 -7.45
CA VAL A 241 -4.67 -17.23 -7.60
C VAL A 241 -4.76 -16.15 -6.53
N LEU A 242 -3.65 -15.83 -5.88
CA LEU A 242 -3.38 -14.51 -5.30
C LEU A 242 -2.46 -13.80 -6.28
N CYS A 243 -2.84 -12.62 -6.75
CA CYS A 243 -2.03 -11.80 -7.65
C CYS A 243 -1.64 -10.51 -6.95
N GLU A 244 -0.35 -10.24 -6.88
CA GLU A 244 0.16 -8.95 -6.41
C GLU A 244 -0.37 -7.78 -7.25
N GLU A 245 -0.25 -6.58 -6.68
CA GLU A 245 -0.69 -5.36 -7.33
C GLU A 245 0.39 -4.77 -8.29
N PRO A 246 -0.01 -3.94 -9.26
CA PRO A 246 -1.37 -3.85 -9.81
C PRO A 246 -1.71 -5.12 -10.60
N LEU A 247 -3.00 -5.43 -10.78
CA LEU A 247 -3.44 -6.63 -11.54
C LEU A 247 -2.83 -6.70 -12.96
N ALA A 248 -2.56 -5.54 -13.55
CA ALA A 248 -1.93 -5.34 -14.85
C ALA A 248 -1.45 -3.88 -14.98
N PRO A 249 -0.54 -3.57 -15.93
CA PRO A 249 -0.18 -2.19 -16.26
C PRO A 249 -1.31 -1.39 -16.92
N THR A 250 -2.24 -2.07 -17.63
CA THR A 250 -3.41 -1.48 -18.30
C THR A 250 -4.63 -2.39 -18.10
N LEU A 251 -5.81 -1.93 -18.52
CA LEU A 251 -7.03 -2.76 -18.48
C LEU A 251 -7.07 -3.85 -19.57
N ASP A 252 -6.10 -3.89 -20.48
CA ASP A 252 -6.08 -4.81 -21.60
C ASP A 252 -5.90 -6.26 -21.12
N GLY A 253 -6.73 -7.19 -21.60
CA GLY A 253 -6.72 -8.59 -21.16
C GLY A 253 -7.28 -8.86 -19.76
N VAL A 254 -7.57 -7.83 -18.95
CA VAL A 254 -8.10 -8.00 -17.58
C VAL A 254 -9.47 -8.68 -17.60
N ASP A 255 -10.39 -8.27 -18.48
CA ASP A 255 -11.71 -8.89 -18.59
C ASP A 255 -11.63 -10.36 -19.05
N GLU A 256 -10.70 -10.67 -19.96
CA GLU A 256 -10.47 -12.05 -20.44
C GLU A 256 -9.95 -12.97 -19.31
N LEU A 257 -9.11 -12.44 -18.42
CA LEU A 257 -8.62 -13.12 -17.22
C LEU A 257 -9.75 -13.37 -16.20
N LEU A 258 -10.63 -12.40 -15.97
CA LEU A 258 -11.78 -12.57 -15.07
C LEU A 258 -12.78 -13.61 -15.62
N ASP A 259 -13.09 -13.53 -16.92
CA ASP A 259 -13.94 -14.53 -17.58
C ASP A 259 -13.31 -15.93 -17.54
N LEU A 260 -11.97 -16.03 -17.65
CA LEU A 260 -11.25 -17.30 -17.48
C LEU A 260 -11.40 -17.85 -16.07
N ALA A 261 -11.26 -17.02 -15.04
CA ALA A 261 -11.45 -17.44 -13.65
C ALA A 261 -12.87 -17.99 -13.40
N GLU A 262 -13.90 -17.33 -13.94
CA GLU A 262 -15.28 -17.83 -13.88
C GLU A 262 -15.45 -19.17 -14.63
N ARG A 263 -14.94 -19.29 -15.87
CA ARG A 263 -15.00 -20.53 -16.65
C ARG A 263 -14.33 -21.71 -15.95
N GLN A 264 -13.17 -21.48 -15.33
CA GLN A 264 -12.44 -22.51 -14.57
C GLN A 264 -13.01 -22.76 -13.17
N GLN A 265 -14.02 -21.99 -12.75
CA GLN A 265 -14.59 -22.01 -11.40
C GLN A 265 -13.50 -21.83 -10.33
N ARG A 266 -12.65 -20.84 -10.55
CA ARG A 266 -11.59 -20.39 -9.66
C ARG A 266 -11.80 -18.92 -9.33
N PHE A 267 -10.96 -18.39 -8.45
CA PHE A 267 -10.96 -16.97 -8.12
C PHE A 267 -9.53 -16.43 -8.18
N ILE A 268 -9.47 -15.12 -8.34
CA ILE A 268 -8.27 -14.31 -8.16
C ILE A 268 -8.53 -13.45 -6.92
N MET A 269 -7.64 -13.51 -5.95
CA MET A 269 -7.54 -12.54 -4.86
C MET A 269 -6.46 -11.52 -5.20
N MET A 270 -6.69 -10.24 -4.90
CA MET A 270 -5.67 -9.22 -5.09
C MET A 270 -4.78 -9.07 -3.85
N GLY A 271 -3.49 -8.88 -4.07
CA GLY A 271 -2.50 -8.50 -3.06
C GLY A 271 -2.60 -7.02 -2.65
N MET A 272 -3.78 -6.57 -2.19
CA MET A 272 -3.96 -5.22 -1.64
C MET A 272 -3.77 -5.23 -0.12
N CYS A 273 -2.56 -5.58 0.32
CA CYS A 273 -2.24 -5.87 1.72
C CYS A 273 -2.57 -4.71 2.69
N HIS A 274 -2.65 -3.47 2.19
CA HIS A 274 -3.13 -2.31 2.94
C HIS A 274 -4.56 -2.45 3.51
N ARG A 275 -5.47 -3.24 2.91
CA ARG A 275 -6.78 -3.56 3.52
C ARG A 275 -6.65 -4.37 4.81
N PHE A 276 -5.52 -5.07 4.99
CA PHE A 276 -5.20 -5.85 6.19
C PHE A 276 -4.40 -5.06 7.24
N HIS A 277 -3.81 -3.92 6.86
CA HIS A 277 -3.02 -3.06 7.76
C HIS A 277 -3.84 -2.58 8.96
N GLY A 278 -3.37 -2.87 10.18
CA GLY A 278 -4.11 -2.63 11.42
C GLY A 278 -4.59 -1.17 11.59
N GLY A 279 -3.75 -0.19 11.25
CA GLY A 279 -4.11 1.23 11.30
C GLY A 279 -5.23 1.62 10.34
N LEU A 280 -5.21 1.06 9.12
CA LEU A 280 -6.22 1.34 8.11
C LEU A 280 -7.54 0.62 8.42
N ARG A 281 -7.49 -0.59 8.99
CA ARG A 281 -8.68 -1.28 9.52
C ARG A 281 -9.33 -0.52 10.68
N ARG A 282 -8.55 0.04 11.64
CA ARG A 282 -9.11 0.86 12.72
C ARG A 282 -9.67 2.20 12.21
N LEU A 283 -9.06 2.79 11.18
CA LEU A 283 -9.60 3.95 10.48
C LEU A 283 -10.98 3.62 9.86
N GLN A 284 -11.03 2.58 9.02
CA GLN A 284 -12.25 2.15 8.32
C GLN A 284 -13.37 1.78 9.30
N GLN A 285 -13.07 1.03 10.36
CA GLN A 285 -14.03 0.68 11.42
C GLN A 285 -14.62 1.91 12.12
N ARG A 286 -13.84 2.99 12.29
CA ARG A 286 -14.32 4.22 12.93
C ARG A 286 -15.19 5.07 12.01
N ILE A 287 -14.91 5.08 10.72
CA ILE A 287 -15.75 5.71 9.68
C ILE A 287 -17.09 4.98 9.61
N VAL A 288 -17.05 3.66 9.41
CA VAL A 288 -18.21 2.77 9.40
C VAL A 288 -19.02 2.85 10.69
N GLY A 289 -18.36 2.89 11.85
CA GLY A 289 -19.01 3.03 13.15
C GLY A 289 -19.58 4.42 13.44
N GLY A 290 -19.54 5.35 12.48
CA GLY A 290 -20.11 6.70 12.62
C GLY A 290 -19.37 7.60 13.62
N THR A 291 -18.12 7.29 13.99
CA THR A 291 -17.36 7.99 15.06
C THR A 291 -17.33 9.51 14.88
N VAL A 292 -17.29 9.98 13.62
CA VAL A 292 -17.24 11.39 13.22
C VAL A 292 -18.46 11.80 12.39
N GLY A 293 -19.55 11.04 12.45
CA GLY A 293 -20.75 11.27 11.64
C GLY A 293 -20.52 11.00 10.15
N ARG A 294 -21.22 11.74 9.29
CA ARG A 294 -21.17 11.58 7.83
C ARG A 294 -19.87 12.14 7.24
N LEU A 295 -19.22 11.39 6.36
CA LEU A 295 -18.06 11.85 5.60
C LEU A 295 -18.38 13.12 4.79
N LEU A 296 -17.55 14.16 4.95
CA LEU A 296 -17.62 15.42 4.19
C LEU A 296 -16.46 15.56 3.22
N GLY A 297 -15.28 15.08 3.63
CA GLY A 297 -14.10 14.99 2.78
C GLY A 297 -12.95 14.30 3.48
N ALA A 298 -11.89 14.02 2.73
CA ALA A 298 -10.68 13.41 3.26
C ALA A 298 -9.44 13.84 2.47
N GLN A 299 -8.27 13.67 3.07
CA GLN A 299 -6.98 13.84 2.40
C GLN A 299 -6.12 12.62 2.70
N MET A 300 -5.48 12.05 1.69
CA MET A 300 -4.60 10.91 1.83
C MET A 300 -3.26 11.17 1.15
N TRP A 301 -2.20 11.13 1.95
CA TRP A 301 -0.82 11.24 1.51
C TRP A 301 -0.13 9.91 1.70
N THR A 302 0.50 9.41 0.63
CA THR A 302 1.52 8.37 0.72
C THR A 302 2.74 8.84 -0.06
N GLY A 303 3.93 8.73 0.51
CA GLY A 303 5.15 9.10 -0.18
C GLY A 303 6.39 8.54 0.50
N HIS A 304 7.41 8.25 -0.29
CA HIS A 304 8.69 7.73 0.17
C HIS A 304 9.76 8.08 -0.86
N TYR A 305 11.02 8.24 -0.47
CA TYR A 305 12.09 8.49 -1.44
C TYR A 305 12.48 7.17 -2.12
N LEU A 306 12.21 7.04 -3.42
CA LEU A 306 12.38 5.78 -4.16
C LEU A 306 13.78 5.14 -3.98
N PRO A 307 14.91 5.88 -4.09
CA PRO A 307 16.24 5.31 -3.84
C PRO A 307 16.49 4.80 -2.40
N ASP A 308 15.72 5.24 -1.41
CA ASP A 308 15.85 4.78 -0.02
C ASP A 308 14.93 3.56 0.26
N ARG A 309 14.04 3.18 -0.67
CA ARG A 309 13.06 2.07 -0.55
C ARG A 309 13.74 0.71 -0.37
N HIS A 310 14.78 0.45 -1.16
CA HIS A 310 15.54 -0.79 -1.16
C HIS A 310 17.04 -0.48 -1.11
N PRO A 311 17.63 -0.20 0.07
CA PRO A 311 19.02 0.28 0.18
C PRO A 311 20.11 -0.66 -0.38
N SER A 312 19.77 -1.92 -0.66
CA SER A 312 20.64 -2.93 -1.26
C SER A 312 20.44 -3.13 -2.77
N ALA A 313 19.56 -2.35 -3.42
CA ALA A 313 19.28 -2.42 -4.85
C ALA A 313 19.44 -1.02 -5.48
N ASP A 314 19.94 -0.95 -6.72
CA ASP A 314 19.88 0.31 -7.47
C ASP A 314 18.46 0.49 -8.01
N TYR A 315 17.80 1.59 -7.62
CA TYR A 315 16.48 1.93 -8.13
C TYR A 315 16.47 2.14 -9.66
N ARG A 316 17.64 2.40 -10.27
CA ARG A 316 17.84 2.47 -11.74
C ARG A 316 17.85 1.12 -12.44
N ALA A 317 17.95 0.02 -11.69
CA ALA A 317 17.78 -1.34 -12.21
C ALA A 317 16.34 -1.84 -12.00
N GLY A 318 15.45 -1.02 -11.44
CA GLY A 318 14.02 -1.27 -11.35
C GLY A 318 13.30 -0.90 -12.64
N SER A 319 12.12 -1.48 -12.85
CA SER A 319 11.29 -1.32 -14.04
C SER A 319 10.81 0.12 -14.29
N SER A 320 10.68 0.94 -13.24
CA SER A 320 10.47 2.41 -13.34
C SER A 320 11.57 3.14 -14.14
N ALA A 321 12.81 2.64 -14.06
CA ALA A 321 13.96 3.25 -14.73
C ALA A 321 13.97 2.95 -16.24
N GLU A 322 13.52 1.76 -16.64
CA GLU A 322 13.31 1.38 -18.04
C GLU A 322 12.20 2.21 -18.72
N GLY A 323 11.45 3.02 -17.96
CA GLY A 323 10.41 3.91 -18.50
C GLY A 323 9.13 3.23 -18.88
N ARG A 324 8.89 2.06 -18.31
CA ARG A 324 7.71 1.25 -18.58
C ARG A 324 6.58 1.81 -17.71
N LEU A 325 5.40 1.98 -18.31
CA LEU A 325 4.21 2.56 -17.67
C LEU A 325 3.73 1.80 -16.43
N GLU A 326 4.21 0.56 -16.27
CA GLU A 326 3.90 -0.41 -15.21
C GLU A 326 4.29 0.10 -13.81
N ASP A 327 5.29 0.99 -13.70
CA ASP A 327 5.97 1.30 -12.43
C ASP A 327 6.12 2.82 -12.16
N GLY A 328 5.26 3.64 -12.78
CA GLY A 328 5.08 5.02 -12.36
C GLY A 328 4.41 5.10 -10.99
N VAL A 329 4.63 6.19 -10.24
CA VAL A 329 4.17 6.29 -8.85
C VAL A 329 2.64 6.18 -8.67
N LEU A 330 1.86 6.37 -9.74
CA LEU A 330 0.41 6.15 -9.71
C LEU A 330 0.04 4.67 -9.60
N LEU A 331 0.82 3.77 -10.19
CA LEU A 331 0.62 2.32 -10.09
C LEU A 331 1.33 1.72 -8.88
N ASP A 332 2.59 2.09 -8.60
CA ASP A 332 3.26 1.70 -7.33
C ASP A 332 2.53 2.25 -6.08
N GLY A 333 1.84 3.37 -6.22
CA GLY A 333 0.98 3.97 -5.20
C GLY A 333 -0.48 3.48 -5.21
N ILE A 334 -0.85 2.47 -6.01
CA ILE A 334 -2.26 2.10 -6.24
C ILE A 334 -2.99 1.66 -4.96
N HIS A 335 -2.28 1.17 -3.95
CA HIS A 335 -2.81 0.93 -2.60
C HIS A 335 -3.54 2.15 -2.02
N ALA A 336 -3.14 3.39 -2.35
CA ALA A 336 -3.85 4.59 -1.94
C ALA A 336 -5.23 4.68 -2.61
N LEU A 337 -5.31 4.45 -3.92
CA LEU A 337 -6.59 4.43 -4.65
C LEU A 337 -7.51 3.30 -4.15
N ASP A 338 -6.93 2.13 -3.82
CA ASP A 338 -7.67 1.01 -3.25
C ASP A 338 -8.22 1.32 -1.85
N THR A 339 -7.36 1.86 -0.97
CA THR A 339 -7.72 2.26 0.40
C THR A 339 -8.81 3.32 0.39
N LEU A 340 -8.79 4.26 -0.56
CA LEU A 340 -9.86 5.25 -0.74
C LEU A 340 -11.19 4.56 -1.04
N ARG A 341 -11.24 3.70 -2.07
CA ARG A 341 -12.48 3.00 -2.47
C ARG A 341 -13.06 2.18 -1.32
N TRP A 342 -12.20 1.45 -0.63
CA TRP A 342 -12.58 0.54 0.45
C TRP A 342 -13.00 1.24 1.76
N ALA A 343 -12.30 2.31 2.16
CA ALA A 343 -12.53 2.97 3.46
C ALA A 343 -13.41 4.22 3.40
N LEU A 344 -13.50 4.90 2.25
CA LEU A 344 -14.18 6.20 2.09
C LEU A 344 -15.42 6.12 1.18
N GLY A 345 -15.42 5.23 0.20
CA GLY A 345 -16.51 5.03 -0.78
C GLY A 345 -16.06 5.16 -2.23
N GLU A 346 -16.96 4.86 -3.18
CA GLU A 346 -16.60 4.83 -4.60
C GLU A 346 -16.54 6.24 -5.23
N PRO A 347 -15.49 6.58 -6.01
CA PRO A 347 -15.45 7.79 -6.83
C PRO A 347 -16.44 7.80 -7.99
N VAL A 348 -17.03 8.97 -8.27
CA VAL A 348 -17.94 9.24 -9.40
C VAL A 348 -17.44 10.34 -10.33
N ASP A 349 -16.58 11.24 -9.86
CA ASP A 349 -15.86 12.22 -10.69
C ASP A 349 -14.39 12.27 -10.24
N VAL A 350 -13.43 12.39 -11.16
CA VAL A 350 -11.99 12.55 -10.85
C VAL A 350 -11.33 13.64 -11.71
N LEU A 351 -10.46 14.43 -11.09
CA LEU A 351 -9.50 15.33 -11.72
C LEU A 351 -8.09 14.94 -11.25
N GLY A 352 -7.12 14.88 -12.16
CA GLY A 352 -5.75 14.44 -11.85
C GLY A 352 -4.67 15.40 -12.34
N MET A 353 -3.49 15.29 -11.75
CA MET A 353 -2.23 15.85 -12.22
C MET A 353 -1.12 14.84 -11.91
N LEU A 354 -0.28 14.50 -12.89
CA LEU A 354 0.85 13.59 -12.70
C LEU A 354 2.02 14.01 -13.58
N GLY A 355 3.23 13.64 -13.19
CA GLY A 355 4.40 13.87 -14.03
C GLY A 355 5.72 13.46 -13.38
N LYS A 356 6.77 13.52 -14.19
CA LYS A 356 8.16 13.48 -13.76
C LYS A 356 8.58 14.90 -13.36
N VAL A 357 8.65 15.19 -12.06
CA VAL A 357 8.93 16.53 -11.52
C VAL A 357 10.29 16.67 -10.84
N SER A 358 11.00 15.56 -10.59
CA SER A 358 12.33 15.56 -9.94
C SER A 358 13.47 15.17 -10.88
N ASP A 359 14.70 15.22 -10.36
CA ASP A 359 15.92 14.73 -11.02
C ASP A 359 16.18 13.22 -10.78
N LEU A 360 15.22 12.45 -10.25
CA LEU A 360 15.35 10.99 -10.16
C LEU A 360 15.57 10.38 -11.55
N ASP A 361 16.47 9.40 -11.63
CA ASP A 361 16.90 8.76 -12.88
C ASP A 361 15.93 7.64 -13.29
N ILE A 362 14.69 8.05 -13.58
CA ILE A 362 13.59 7.22 -14.06
C ILE A 362 12.81 7.95 -15.15
N ASN A 363 12.09 7.23 -16.02
CA ASN A 363 11.34 7.85 -17.11
C ASN A 363 9.81 7.88 -16.87
N ALA A 364 9.31 7.22 -15.82
CA ALA A 364 7.90 7.24 -15.40
C ALA A 364 7.58 8.43 -14.47
N GLU A 365 6.30 8.70 -14.17
CA GLU A 365 5.93 9.74 -13.21
C GLU A 365 6.44 9.46 -11.78
N ASP A 366 6.96 10.49 -11.10
CA ASP A 366 7.45 10.43 -9.72
C ASP A 366 6.58 11.21 -8.71
N LEU A 367 5.55 11.90 -9.22
CA LEU A 367 4.46 12.48 -8.42
C LEU A 367 3.11 12.33 -9.17
N ALA A 368 2.08 11.91 -8.46
CA ALA A 368 0.68 11.99 -8.90
C ALA A 368 -0.23 12.50 -7.78
N ALA A 369 -1.14 13.41 -8.12
CA ALA A 369 -2.14 13.97 -7.24
C ALA A 369 -3.52 13.99 -7.92
N ALA A 370 -4.57 13.70 -7.15
CA ALA A 370 -5.94 13.64 -7.66
C ALA A 370 -6.94 14.24 -6.67
N ILE A 371 -7.99 14.86 -7.21
CA ILE A 371 -9.18 15.29 -6.46
C ILE A 371 -10.36 14.48 -6.98
N LEU A 372 -11.01 13.76 -6.07
CA LEU A 372 -12.09 12.82 -6.37
C LEU A 372 -13.37 13.28 -5.67
N ARG A 373 -14.50 13.16 -6.36
CA ARG A 373 -15.84 13.22 -5.74
C ARG A 373 -16.33 11.80 -5.54
N LEU A 374 -16.80 11.47 -4.34
CA LEU A 374 -17.42 10.18 -4.05
C LEU A 374 -18.92 10.19 -4.33
N GLU A 375 -19.53 9.00 -4.42
CA GLU A 375 -20.98 8.81 -4.61
C GLU A 375 -21.85 9.49 -3.53
N ASN A 376 -21.31 9.65 -2.31
CA ASN A 376 -21.94 10.35 -1.19
C ASN A 376 -21.77 11.88 -1.23
N GLY A 377 -21.10 12.41 -2.27
CA GLY A 377 -20.84 13.83 -2.49
C GLY A 377 -19.60 14.38 -1.78
N ALA A 378 -18.92 13.60 -0.93
CA ALA A 378 -17.67 14.00 -0.30
C ALA A 378 -16.55 14.22 -1.33
N ILE A 379 -15.60 15.09 -0.98
CA ILE A 379 -14.43 15.38 -1.82
C ILE A 379 -13.19 14.80 -1.13
N VAL A 380 -12.40 14.02 -1.87
CA VAL A 380 -11.18 13.39 -1.37
C VAL A 380 -9.98 13.82 -2.20
N GLU A 381 -8.92 14.22 -1.53
CA GLU A 381 -7.61 14.50 -2.14
C GLU A 381 -6.70 13.30 -1.93
N VAL A 382 -6.05 12.83 -2.99
CA VAL A 382 -5.04 11.76 -2.95
C VAL A 382 -3.74 12.28 -3.52
N HIS A 383 -2.64 11.98 -2.85
CA HIS A 383 -1.29 12.32 -3.25
C HIS A 383 -0.38 11.09 -3.08
N VAL A 384 0.34 10.74 -4.15
CA VAL A 384 1.37 9.70 -4.16
C VAL A 384 2.67 10.24 -4.77
N ASP A 385 3.83 10.03 -4.11
CA ASP A 385 5.13 10.47 -4.63
C ASP A 385 6.32 9.55 -4.25
N HIS A 386 7.38 9.66 -5.06
CA HIS A 386 8.67 8.98 -4.90
C HIS A 386 9.77 9.90 -4.32
N LEU A 387 9.39 11.00 -3.69
CA LEU A 387 10.24 12.17 -3.41
C LEU A 387 10.47 12.42 -1.91
N GLN A 388 9.61 11.92 -1.03
CA GLN A 388 9.66 12.18 0.41
C GLN A 388 10.78 11.43 1.15
N ARG A 389 11.85 12.16 1.53
CA ARG A 389 12.98 11.68 2.35
C ARG A 389 12.59 11.06 3.69
N HIS A 390 11.49 11.50 4.27
CA HIS A 390 10.87 10.84 5.40
C HIS A 390 9.56 10.24 4.88
N ALA A 391 9.46 8.91 4.83
CA ALA A 391 8.26 8.27 4.34
C ALA A 391 7.02 8.67 5.16
N VAL A 392 5.94 9.04 4.48
CA VAL A 392 4.64 9.34 5.11
C VAL A 392 3.60 8.39 4.53
N SER A 393 2.75 7.84 5.39
CA SER A 393 1.42 7.39 4.97
C SER A 393 0.40 7.85 6.00
N ARG A 394 -0.56 8.66 5.56
CA ARG A 394 -1.47 9.40 6.43
C ARG A 394 -2.81 9.59 5.74
N CYS A 395 -3.89 9.40 6.48
CA CYS A 395 -5.24 9.73 6.02
C CYS A 395 -5.93 10.60 7.07
N GLU A 396 -6.42 11.76 6.64
CA GLU A 396 -7.25 12.65 7.44
C GLU A 396 -8.67 12.66 6.89
N VAL A 397 -9.64 12.56 7.79
CA VAL A 397 -11.07 12.48 7.48
C VAL A 397 -11.80 13.59 8.23
N ILE A 398 -12.61 14.33 7.47
CA ILE A 398 -13.51 15.37 7.95
C ILE A 398 -14.91 14.81 7.90
N GLY A 399 -15.53 14.63 9.07
CA GLY A 399 -16.91 14.20 9.22
C GLY A 399 -17.80 15.31 9.78
N SER A 400 -19.12 15.11 9.72
CA SER A 400 -20.11 16.08 10.22
C SER A 400 -20.10 16.27 11.75
N GLU A 401 -19.53 15.32 12.49
CA GLU A 401 -19.45 15.34 13.96
C GLU A 401 -18.01 15.31 14.48
N GLY A 402 -16.99 15.47 13.63
CA GLY A 402 -15.61 15.46 14.09
C GLY A 402 -14.55 15.20 13.02
N ASN A 403 -13.34 14.92 13.49
CA ASN A 403 -12.18 14.59 12.67
C ASN A 403 -11.56 13.27 13.10
N LEU A 404 -11.01 12.54 12.13
CA LEU A 404 -10.36 11.25 12.31
C LEU A 404 -9.07 11.24 11.49
N VAL A 405 -7.95 10.80 12.09
CA VAL A 405 -6.63 10.83 11.48
C VAL A 405 -5.90 9.52 11.76
N TRP A 406 -5.54 8.80 10.69
CA TRP A 406 -4.52 7.75 10.75
C TRP A 406 -3.19 8.32 10.28
N ASP A 407 -2.11 7.99 11.00
CA ASP A 407 -0.75 8.46 10.73
C ASP A 407 0.25 7.33 11.00
N SER A 408 0.91 6.83 9.95
CA SER A 408 1.85 5.71 10.04
C SER A 408 3.06 6.02 10.92
N SER A 409 3.54 7.27 10.91
CA SER A 409 4.69 7.71 11.73
C SER A 409 4.38 7.70 13.22
N ARG A 410 3.11 7.90 13.58
CA ARG A 410 2.61 7.80 14.97
C ARG A 410 2.21 6.39 15.36
N GLN A 411 1.98 5.52 14.38
CA GLN A 411 1.43 4.16 14.53
C GLN A 411 0.10 4.20 15.29
N ALA A 412 -0.77 5.14 14.92
CA ALA A 412 -2.00 5.40 15.65
C ALA A 412 -3.14 5.92 14.77
N VAL A 413 -4.36 5.65 15.23
CA VAL A 413 -5.59 6.29 14.76
C VAL A 413 -6.09 7.22 15.86
N ARG A 414 -6.31 8.48 15.53
CA ARG A 414 -6.75 9.54 16.44
C ARG A 414 -8.09 10.08 15.98
N TRP A 415 -8.99 10.38 16.91
CA TRP A 415 -10.27 11.03 16.59
C TRP A 415 -10.61 12.11 17.60
N ARG A 416 -11.39 13.09 17.16
CA ARG A 416 -11.97 14.13 17.99
C ARG A 416 -13.38 14.42 17.49
N ARG A 417 -14.38 14.20 18.33
CA ARG A 417 -15.77 14.59 18.09
C ARG A 417 -15.97 16.08 18.39
N SER A 418 -17.07 16.66 17.90
CA SER A 418 -17.39 18.09 18.09
C SER A 418 -17.50 18.47 19.57
N ASP A 419 -18.01 17.56 20.40
CA ASP A 419 -18.18 17.66 21.86
C ASP A 419 -16.91 17.34 22.67
N ASP A 420 -15.88 16.74 22.05
CA ASP A 420 -14.66 16.34 22.75
C ASP A 420 -13.75 17.54 23.09
N VAL A 421 -13.26 17.57 24.34
CA VAL A 421 -12.28 18.57 24.81
C VAL A 421 -10.88 18.37 24.20
N GLY A 422 -10.58 17.19 23.65
CA GLY A 422 -9.27 16.84 23.09
C GLY A 422 -9.33 15.73 22.05
N TRP A 423 -8.17 15.20 21.67
CA TRP A 423 -8.08 14.04 20.79
C TRP A 423 -8.01 12.75 21.61
N SER A 424 -8.80 11.76 21.22
CA SER A 424 -8.59 10.36 21.60
C SER A 424 -7.60 9.70 20.66
N GLU A 425 -6.85 8.71 21.13
CA GLU A 425 -5.83 7.97 20.36
C GLU A 425 -5.92 6.46 20.63
N GLU A 426 -5.77 5.68 19.57
CA GLU A 426 -5.60 4.23 19.61
C GLU A 426 -4.32 3.86 18.85
N ARG A 427 -3.34 3.26 19.53
CA ARG A 427 -2.12 2.76 18.90
C ARG A 427 -2.38 1.42 18.21
N VAL A 428 -1.71 1.17 17.10
CA VAL A 428 -1.79 -0.07 16.32
C VAL A 428 -0.43 -0.75 16.24
N SER A 429 -0.39 -2.00 15.74
CA SER A 429 0.87 -2.73 15.60
C SER A 429 1.83 -2.04 14.63
N VAL A 430 3.10 -2.42 14.77
CA VAL A 430 4.26 -1.79 14.12
C VAL A 430 4.93 -2.70 13.10
N ASP A 431 4.61 -4.00 13.12
CA ASP A 431 5.16 -4.98 12.20
C ASP A 431 4.37 -4.95 10.88
N THR A 432 5.01 -4.46 9.82
CA THR A 432 4.42 -4.41 8.48
C THR A 432 4.27 -5.80 7.85
N ASN A 433 4.88 -6.86 8.39
CA ASN A 433 4.66 -8.22 7.92
C ASN A 433 3.29 -8.77 8.36
N GLU A 434 2.70 -8.28 9.46
CA GLU A 434 1.38 -8.72 9.93
C GLU A 434 0.29 -8.58 8.86
N MET A 435 0.34 -7.53 8.02
CA MET A 435 -0.67 -7.33 6.97
C MET A 435 -0.54 -8.35 5.83
N TYR A 436 0.68 -8.74 5.45
CA TYR A 436 0.92 -9.81 4.47
C TYR A 436 0.52 -11.18 5.04
N VAL A 437 0.80 -11.45 6.32
CA VAL A 437 0.35 -12.69 6.99
C VAL A 437 -1.17 -12.75 7.05
N ALA A 438 -1.85 -11.66 7.42
CA ALA A 438 -3.30 -11.61 7.49
C ALA A 438 -3.98 -11.73 6.12
N GLU A 439 -3.39 -11.15 5.06
CA GLU A 439 -3.82 -11.31 3.68
C GLU A 439 -3.67 -12.77 3.21
N LEU A 440 -2.51 -13.37 3.47
CA LEU A 440 -2.22 -14.76 3.13
C LEU A 440 -3.16 -15.73 3.85
N CYS A 441 -3.50 -15.48 5.12
CA CYS A 441 -4.50 -16.26 5.85
C CYS A 441 -5.89 -16.16 5.22
N GLU A 442 -6.35 -14.99 4.80
CA GLU A 442 -7.63 -14.84 4.09
C GLU A 442 -7.63 -15.59 2.75
N PHE A 443 -6.51 -15.59 2.02
CA PHE A 443 -6.36 -16.39 0.80
C PHE A 443 -6.44 -17.88 1.08
N ILE A 444 -5.67 -18.38 2.06
CA ILE A 444 -5.68 -19.77 2.51
C ILE A 444 -7.09 -20.20 2.92
N ASP A 445 -7.78 -19.39 3.74
CA ASP A 445 -9.15 -19.66 4.18
C ASP A 445 -10.15 -19.68 3.02
N CYS A 446 -9.99 -18.80 2.02
CA CYS A 446 -10.82 -18.81 0.81
C CYS A 446 -10.61 -20.08 -0.02
N VAL A 447 -9.36 -20.50 -0.26
CA VAL A 447 -9.06 -21.75 -0.98
C VAL A 447 -9.55 -22.96 -0.19
N ALA A 448 -9.29 -23.01 1.11
CA ALA A 448 -9.66 -24.10 2.00
C ALA A 448 -11.18 -24.29 2.11
N SER A 449 -11.94 -23.20 2.20
CA SER A 449 -13.40 -23.24 2.38
C SER A 449 -14.20 -23.17 1.07
N GLY A 450 -13.55 -23.00 -0.08
CA GLY A 450 -14.22 -22.75 -1.37
C GLY A 450 -14.97 -21.42 -1.43
N ARG A 451 -14.71 -20.51 -0.49
CA ARG A 451 -15.29 -19.16 -0.42
C ARG A 451 -14.57 -18.22 -1.40
N ARG A 452 -15.30 -17.32 -2.06
CA ARG A 452 -14.69 -16.23 -2.82
C ARG A 452 -14.18 -15.13 -1.88
N PRO A 453 -12.98 -14.56 -2.12
CA PRO A 453 -12.48 -13.41 -1.37
C PRO A 453 -13.34 -12.18 -1.65
N ALA A 454 -13.46 -11.27 -0.68
CA ALA A 454 -14.10 -9.96 -0.92
C ALA A 454 -13.17 -8.96 -1.64
N LEU A 455 -11.88 -9.30 -1.72
CA LEU A 455 -10.84 -8.59 -2.46
C LEU A 455 -10.50 -9.39 -3.73
N ASP A 456 -11.47 -9.51 -4.62
CA ASP A 456 -11.34 -10.32 -5.83
C ASP A 456 -10.72 -9.55 -7.02
N GLY A 457 -10.53 -10.25 -8.15
CA GLY A 457 -10.05 -9.64 -9.38
C GLY A 457 -10.95 -8.53 -9.94
N ALA A 458 -12.26 -8.52 -9.63
CA ALA A 458 -13.17 -7.46 -10.07
C ALA A 458 -13.02 -6.18 -9.24
N GLU A 459 -12.57 -6.30 -7.98
CA GLU A 459 -12.04 -5.21 -7.16
C GLU A 459 -10.69 -4.71 -7.67
N GLY A 460 -9.76 -5.61 -8.01
CA GLY A 460 -8.47 -5.24 -8.62
C GLY A 460 -8.63 -4.43 -9.91
N ARG A 461 -9.48 -4.92 -10.82
CA ARG A 461 -9.89 -4.21 -12.04
C ARG A 461 -10.51 -2.85 -11.75
N ALA A 462 -11.31 -2.71 -10.70
CA ALA A 462 -11.96 -1.45 -10.36
C ALA A 462 -10.94 -0.40 -9.90
N THR A 463 -9.99 -0.79 -9.05
CA THR A 463 -8.89 0.07 -8.61
C THR A 463 -7.98 0.44 -9.79
N LEU A 464 -7.68 -0.50 -10.69
CA LEU A 464 -6.90 -0.21 -11.92
C LEU A 464 -7.65 0.72 -12.89
N ALA A 465 -8.97 0.59 -13.02
CA ALA A 465 -9.79 1.50 -13.81
C ALA A 465 -9.80 2.93 -13.21
N LEU A 466 -9.77 3.05 -11.88
CA LEU A 466 -9.62 4.34 -11.21
C LEU A 466 -8.24 4.96 -11.49
N ALA A 467 -7.16 4.19 -11.44
CA ALA A 467 -5.82 4.66 -11.81
C ALA A 467 -5.76 5.13 -13.28
N SER A 468 -6.35 4.35 -14.20
CA SER A 468 -6.48 4.73 -15.61
C SER A 468 -7.28 6.02 -15.80
N ALA A 469 -8.34 6.24 -15.02
CA ALA A 469 -9.13 7.47 -15.06
C ALA A 469 -8.38 8.69 -14.49
N VAL A 470 -7.59 8.53 -13.42
CA VAL A 470 -6.67 9.57 -12.92
C VAL A 470 -5.67 9.98 -14.01
N ARG A 471 -5.07 8.98 -14.70
CA ARG A 471 -4.12 9.23 -15.80
C ARG A 471 -4.80 10.00 -16.95
N THR A 472 -5.95 9.50 -17.41
CA THR A 472 -6.79 10.13 -18.44
C THR A 472 -7.18 11.57 -18.08
N ALA A 473 -7.50 11.84 -16.81
CA ALA A 473 -7.88 13.18 -16.34
C ALA A 473 -6.72 14.17 -16.42
N ALA A 474 -5.50 13.74 -16.06
CA ALA A 474 -4.30 14.56 -16.12
C ALA A 474 -3.87 14.87 -17.57
N GLU A 475 -3.84 13.86 -18.43
CA GLU A 475 -3.47 14.00 -19.85
C GLU A 475 -4.46 14.90 -20.61
N SER A 476 -5.76 14.65 -20.44
CA SER A 476 -6.81 15.44 -21.10
C SER A 476 -7.07 16.81 -20.47
N LYS A 477 -6.58 17.03 -19.23
CA LYS A 477 -6.81 18.21 -18.39
C LYS A 477 -8.30 18.47 -18.15
N ARG A 478 -9.07 17.41 -17.92
CA ARG A 478 -10.53 17.42 -17.77
C ARG A 478 -10.97 16.60 -16.57
N LEU A 479 -12.15 16.93 -16.06
CA LEU A 479 -12.89 16.07 -15.15
C LEU A 479 -13.33 14.82 -15.93
N ILE A 480 -13.04 13.63 -15.39
CA ILE A 480 -13.52 12.36 -15.90
C ILE A 480 -14.59 11.84 -14.94
N SER A 481 -15.79 11.60 -15.44
CA SER A 481 -16.85 10.96 -14.66
C SER A 481 -16.75 9.44 -14.80
N LEU A 482 -16.92 8.74 -13.68
CA LEU A 482 -16.82 7.29 -13.55
C LEU A 482 -18.23 6.67 -13.52
N PRO A 483 -18.40 5.43 -14.01
CA PRO A 483 -19.68 4.74 -13.91
C PRO A 483 -20.00 4.44 -12.43
N VAL A 484 -21.14 4.94 -11.96
CA VAL A 484 -21.66 4.57 -10.63
C VAL A 484 -21.91 3.06 -10.62
N ARG A 485 -21.16 2.31 -9.81
CA ARG A 485 -21.45 0.90 -9.57
C ARG A 485 -22.63 0.80 -8.60
N PRO A 486 -23.81 0.30 -9.00
CA PRO A 486 -24.85 0.00 -8.04
C PRO A 486 -24.38 -1.15 -7.14
N ARG A 487 -23.99 -0.85 -5.90
CA ARG A 487 -23.77 -1.89 -4.88
C ARG A 487 -25.10 -2.66 -4.74
N PRO A 488 -25.12 -4.01 -4.83
CA PRO A 488 -26.36 -4.76 -4.67
C PRO A 488 -26.92 -4.53 -3.26
N PHE A 489 -28.10 -3.93 -3.21
CA PHE A 489 -28.81 -3.63 -1.97
C PHE A 489 -29.36 -4.93 -1.38
N VAL A 490 -28.56 -5.60 -0.54
CA VAL A 490 -29.08 -6.61 0.38
C VAL A 490 -29.83 -5.84 1.47
N ALA A 491 -31.15 -5.79 1.33
CA ALA A 491 -32.02 -5.22 2.35
C ALA A 491 -31.68 -5.82 3.70
N ALA A 492 -31.61 -4.98 4.75
CA ALA A 492 -31.67 -5.51 6.09
C ALA A 492 -33.08 -6.08 6.27
N ASP A 493 -33.19 -7.40 6.43
CA ASP A 493 -34.42 -8.00 6.95
C ASP A 493 -34.71 -7.38 8.33
N SER A 494 -35.99 -7.06 8.51
CA SER A 494 -36.55 -6.12 9.51
C SER A 494 -36.47 -6.59 10.96
#